data_AF-A0A957QM61-F1
#
_entry.id   AF-A0A957QM61-F1
#
_cell.length_a   1.000
_cell.length_b   1.000
_cell.length_c   1.000
_cell.angle_alpha   90.00
_cell.angle_beta   90.00
_cell.angle_gamma   90.00
#
_symmetry.space_group_name_H-M   'P 1'
#
loop_
_entity.id
_entity.type
_entity.pdbx_description
1 polymer ?
#
loop_
_entity_poly.entity_id
_entity_poly.type
_entity_poly.pdbx_seq_one_letter_code
_entity_poly.pdbx_strand_id
1 'polypeptide(L)'
;SRFLSGGEHRPVPRIPPEKLRALVAVAAPDGLDAYDLPQPDRALFTAAAQDNLAGAEVTIVPGRLDAIRDGLRAGAEILYLVAHGRYLANTPTLFLEDDAGQVAVTLGADLATALSGLRTMPRLVVLVSCGGAGNGVFTRESNALNATGPLLLRAGTPAVVAMQGN
;
A
#
# COMPACT_ATOMS: atom_id res chain seq x y z
N SER A 1 -9.83 14.76 7.15
CA SER A 1 -8.61 13.97 7.36
C SER A 1 -8.42 13.75 8.86
N ARG A 2 -7.84 12.61 9.26
CA ARG A 2 -7.42 12.33 10.65
C ARG A 2 -5.94 11.96 10.61
N PHE A 3 -5.12 12.53 11.50
CA PHE A 3 -3.69 12.27 11.58
C PHE A 3 -3.40 11.26 12.70
N LEU A 4 -2.48 10.32 12.45
CA LEU A 4 -1.95 9.40 13.45
C LEU A 4 -0.44 9.61 13.54
N SER A 5 0.07 9.77 14.76
CA SER A 5 1.50 9.92 15.02
C SER A 5 2.16 8.54 15.10
N GLY A 6 3.23 8.33 14.32
CA GLY A 6 4.08 7.14 14.43
C GLY A 6 4.98 7.21 15.67
N GLY A 7 5.36 6.05 16.22
CA GLY A 7 6.11 5.97 17.48
C GLY A 7 7.58 6.42 17.39
N GLU A 8 8.23 6.30 16.23
CA GLU A 8 9.63 6.62 16.01
C GLU A 8 9.78 7.50 14.75
N HIS A 9 10.16 8.78 14.94
CA HIS A 9 10.39 9.71 13.83
C HIS A 9 11.82 9.57 13.30
N ARG A 10 12.01 8.85 12.18
CA ARG A 10 13.27 8.93 11.43
C ARG A 10 13.35 10.24 10.65
N PRO A 11 14.47 11.00 10.69
CA PRO A 11 14.66 12.16 9.85
C PRO A 11 14.58 11.77 8.37
N VAL A 12 13.79 12.53 7.61
CA VAL A 12 13.55 12.30 6.19
C VAL A 12 14.25 13.43 5.41
N PRO A 13 15.48 13.24 4.91
CA PRO A 13 16.23 14.30 4.23
C PRO A 13 15.54 14.71 2.94
N ARG A 14 15.42 16.02 2.67
CA ARG A 14 14.79 16.50 1.42
C ARG A 14 15.63 16.04 0.23
N ILE A 15 15.00 15.26 -0.65
CA ILE A 15 15.59 14.85 -1.93
C ILE A 15 14.90 15.69 -3.01
N PRO A 16 15.64 16.25 -3.97
CA PRO A 16 15.03 16.94 -5.11
C PRO A 16 14.07 16.01 -5.85
N PRO A 17 12.91 16.50 -6.33
CA PRO A 17 11.91 15.68 -7.00
C PRO A 17 12.50 14.78 -8.10
N GLU A 18 13.42 15.31 -8.90
CA GLU A 18 14.09 14.63 -10.01
C GLU A 18 14.97 13.43 -9.62
N LYS A 19 15.15 13.19 -8.32
CA LYS A 19 15.86 12.03 -7.78
C LYS A 19 14.93 11.06 -7.04
N LEU A 20 13.64 11.38 -6.92
CA LEU A 20 12.67 10.50 -6.28
C LEU A 20 12.40 9.31 -7.20
N ARG A 21 12.35 8.13 -6.60
CA ARG A 21 12.06 6.87 -7.29
C ARG A 21 10.75 6.33 -6.75
N ALA A 22 9.77 6.16 -7.63
CA ALA A 22 8.45 5.66 -7.27
C ALA A 22 8.25 4.25 -7.81
N LEU A 23 7.73 3.38 -6.96
CA LEU A 23 7.27 2.05 -7.32
C LEU A 23 5.74 2.07 -7.41
N VAL A 24 5.21 1.75 -8.59
CA VAL A 24 3.77 1.65 -8.84
C VAL A 24 3.41 0.17 -8.94
N ALA A 25 2.48 -0.26 -8.10
CA ALA A 25 1.93 -1.61 -8.12
C ALA A 25 0.41 -1.53 -8.18
N VAL A 26 -0.19 -2.18 -9.18
CA VAL A 26 -1.64 -2.23 -9.36
C VAL A 26 -2.08 -3.68 -9.41
N ALA A 27 -2.68 -4.12 -8.30
CA ALA A 27 -3.24 -5.46 -8.17
C ALA A 27 -4.56 -5.55 -8.93
N ALA A 28 -4.56 -6.30 -10.03
CA ALA A 28 -5.77 -6.72 -10.74
C ALA A 28 -5.69 -8.25 -11.00
N PRO A 29 -5.72 -9.05 -9.92
CA PRO A 29 -5.66 -10.50 -10.04
C PRO A 29 -6.94 -11.08 -10.65
N ASP A 30 -6.84 -12.21 -11.32
CA ASP A 30 -7.99 -13.04 -11.68
C ASP A 30 -8.59 -13.71 -10.43
N GLY A 31 -9.90 -14.01 -10.46
CA GLY A 31 -10.63 -14.64 -9.36
C GLY A 31 -11.23 -13.68 -8.33
N LEU A 32 -11.24 -12.37 -8.60
CA LEU A 32 -11.89 -11.35 -7.76
C LEU A 32 -13.42 -11.50 -7.68
N ASP A 33 -14.04 -12.15 -8.66
CA ASP A 33 -15.47 -12.45 -8.71
C ASP A 33 -15.92 -13.36 -7.57
N ALA A 34 -15.09 -14.31 -7.14
CA ALA A 34 -15.34 -15.15 -5.96
C ALA A 34 -15.47 -14.35 -4.65
N TYR A 35 -15.12 -13.06 -4.69
CA TYR A 35 -15.07 -12.14 -3.57
C TYR A 35 -16.01 -10.94 -3.71
N ASP A 36 -16.84 -10.93 -4.77
CA ASP A 36 -17.70 -9.82 -5.18
C ASP A 36 -16.93 -8.50 -5.42
N LEU A 37 -15.71 -8.59 -5.93
CA LEU A 37 -14.85 -7.44 -6.20
C LEU A 37 -14.74 -7.18 -7.71
N PRO A 38 -14.88 -5.92 -8.17
CA PRO A 38 -14.74 -5.60 -9.59
C PRO A 38 -13.27 -5.67 -10.02
N GLN A 39 -13.01 -6.00 -11.28
CA GLN A 39 -11.66 -5.91 -11.84
C GLN A 39 -11.23 -4.43 -11.93
N PRO A 40 -10.11 -4.02 -11.29
CA PRO A 40 -9.58 -2.68 -11.48
C PRO A 40 -8.93 -2.54 -12.86
N ASP A 41 -9.13 -1.38 -13.49
CA ASP A 41 -8.47 -1.05 -14.76
C ASP A 41 -6.99 -0.74 -14.52
N ARG A 42 -6.15 -1.76 -14.71
CA ARG A 42 -4.70 -1.67 -14.49
C ARG A 42 -4.07 -0.56 -15.32
N ALA A 43 -4.49 -0.38 -16.57
CA ALA A 43 -3.92 0.62 -17.47
C ALA A 43 -4.27 2.03 -17.00
N LEU A 44 -5.53 2.27 -16.62
CA LEU A 44 -6.00 3.54 -16.11
C LEU A 44 -5.23 3.97 -14.84
N PHE A 45 -5.13 3.08 -13.85
CA PHE A 45 -4.44 3.40 -12.60
C PHE A 45 -2.93 3.60 -12.80
N THR A 46 -2.32 2.82 -13.69
CA THR A 46 -0.89 2.97 -14.02
C THR A 46 -0.63 4.31 -14.70
N ALA A 47 -1.43 4.68 -15.70
CA ALA A 47 -1.32 5.96 -16.39
C ALA A 47 -1.54 7.14 -15.42
N ALA A 48 -2.58 7.07 -14.59
CA ALA A 48 -2.83 8.10 -13.58
C ALA A 48 -1.65 8.24 -12.61
N ALA A 49 -1.04 7.13 -12.17
CA ALA A 49 0.14 7.18 -11.31
C ALA A 49 1.34 7.82 -12.02
N GLN A 50 1.59 7.47 -13.29
CA GLN A 50 2.68 8.05 -14.08
C GLN A 50 2.50 9.57 -14.28
N ASP A 51 1.29 10.01 -14.63
CA ASP A 51 0.99 11.42 -14.86
C ASP A 51 1.14 12.26 -13.59
N ASN A 52 0.68 11.73 -12.45
CA ASN A 52 0.70 12.46 -11.17
C ASN A 52 2.03 12.31 -10.41
N LEU A 53 2.89 11.39 -10.83
CA LEU A 53 4.26 11.21 -10.31
C LEU A 53 5.32 11.65 -11.31
N ALA A 54 4.98 12.47 -12.32
CA ALA A 54 5.85 12.87 -13.43
C ALA A 54 7.19 13.53 -13.03
N GLY A 55 7.36 13.95 -11.76
CA GLY A 55 8.63 14.42 -11.22
C GLY A 55 9.58 13.32 -10.74
N ALA A 56 9.14 12.07 -10.64
CA ALA A 56 9.88 10.92 -10.13
C ALA A 56 10.20 9.91 -11.24
N GLU A 57 11.26 9.12 -11.05
CA GLU A 57 11.52 7.92 -11.85
C GLU A 57 10.52 6.83 -11.44
N VAL A 58 9.59 6.48 -12.32
CA VAL A 58 8.52 5.50 -12.05
C VAL A 58 8.91 4.11 -12.55
N THR A 59 8.92 3.14 -11.65
CA THR A 59 9.01 1.70 -11.96
C THR A 59 7.65 1.05 -11.71
N ILE A 60 7.14 0.32 -12.69
CA ILE A 60 5.87 -0.42 -12.57
C ILE A 60 6.19 -1.89 -12.30
N VAL A 61 5.52 -2.48 -11.32
CA VAL A 61 5.63 -3.90 -10.98
C VAL A 61 4.25 -4.54 -10.85
N PRO A 62 4.15 -5.89 -10.98
CA PRO A 62 2.93 -6.61 -10.65
C PRO A 62 2.44 -6.31 -9.22
N GLY A 63 1.14 -6.48 -8.97
CA GLY A 63 0.52 -6.30 -7.66
C GLY A 63 0.83 -7.42 -6.66
N ARG A 64 2.01 -8.04 -6.75
CA ARG A 64 2.47 -9.18 -5.95
C ARG A 64 3.39 -8.72 -4.83
N LEU A 65 3.25 -9.31 -3.64
CA LEU A 65 3.95 -8.84 -2.43
C LEU A 65 5.48 -8.87 -2.56
N ASP A 66 6.05 -9.90 -3.18
CA ASP A 66 7.50 -10.01 -3.37
C ASP A 66 8.03 -9.03 -4.42
N ALA A 67 7.30 -8.78 -5.51
CA ALA A 67 7.64 -7.78 -6.52
C ALA A 67 7.66 -6.37 -5.94
N ILE A 68 6.68 -6.05 -5.08
CA ILE A 68 6.64 -4.80 -4.31
C ILE A 68 7.87 -4.71 -3.40
N ARG A 69 8.16 -5.75 -2.62
CA ARG A 69 9.31 -5.79 -1.72
C ARG A 69 10.63 -5.62 -2.48
N ASP A 70 10.78 -6.28 -3.61
CA ASP A 70 12.01 -6.29 -4.39
C ASP A 70 12.23 -4.95 -5.10
N GLY A 71 11.17 -4.32 -5.60
CA GLY A 71 11.22 -2.94 -6.11
C GLY A 71 11.62 -1.92 -5.04
N LEU A 72 11.11 -2.08 -3.81
CA LEU A 72 11.52 -1.24 -2.68
C LEU A 72 12.98 -1.49 -2.28
N ARG A 73 13.45 -2.75 -2.30
CA ARG A 73 14.87 -3.09 -2.07
C ARG A 73 15.79 -2.51 -3.13
N ALA A 74 15.32 -2.39 -4.38
CA ALA A 74 16.02 -1.73 -5.46
C ALA A 74 16.14 -0.21 -5.28
N GLY A 75 15.48 0.35 -4.25
CA GLY A 75 15.67 1.73 -3.79
C GLY A 75 14.57 2.70 -4.18
N ALA A 76 13.35 2.21 -4.46
CA ALA A 76 12.18 3.06 -4.54
C ALA A 76 11.85 3.68 -3.17
N GLU A 77 11.53 4.97 -3.17
CA GLU A 77 11.25 5.77 -1.97
C GLU A 77 9.76 6.04 -1.78
N ILE A 78 8.98 5.94 -2.85
CA ILE A 78 7.53 6.07 -2.84
C ILE A 78 6.95 4.72 -3.28
N LEU A 79 6.00 4.20 -2.51
CA LEU A 79 5.13 3.11 -2.96
C LEU A 79 3.76 3.67 -3.29
N TYR A 80 3.30 3.47 -4.52
CA TYR A 80 1.90 3.69 -4.92
C TYR A 80 1.26 2.33 -5.16
N LEU A 81 0.41 1.90 -4.24
CA LEU A 81 -0.24 0.59 -4.29
C LEU A 81 -1.75 0.76 -4.48
N VAL A 82 -2.25 0.22 -5.59
CA VAL A 82 -3.68 0.03 -5.85
C VAL A 82 -4.01 -1.43 -5.62
N ALA A 83 -4.95 -1.69 -4.72
CA ALA A 83 -5.44 -3.03 -4.45
C ALA A 83 -6.82 -2.94 -3.79
N HIS A 84 -7.64 -3.98 -3.96
CA HIS A 84 -8.83 -4.10 -3.11
C HIS A 84 -8.44 -4.32 -1.66
N GLY A 85 -9.23 -3.76 -0.76
CA GLY A 85 -9.07 -3.90 0.68
C GLY A 85 -10.38 -4.27 1.36
N ARG A 86 -10.33 -5.15 2.36
CA ARG A 86 -11.49 -5.51 3.19
C ARG A 86 -11.06 -5.92 4.58
N TYR A 87 -11.98 -5.85 5.53
CA TYR A 87 -11.83 -6.50 6.82
C TYR A 87 -12.43 -7.91 6.74
N LEU A 88 -11.59 -8.93 6.78
CA LEU A 88 -12.01 -10.32 6.90
C LEU A 88 -11.79 -10.74 8.35
N ALA A 89 -12.86 -11.16 9.05
CA ALA A 89 -12.80 -11.51 10.47
C ALA A 89 -12.02 -10.46 11.32
N ASN A 90 -12.37 -9.17 11.16
CA ASN A 90 -11.71 -8.02 11.81
C ASN A 90 -10.21 -7.83 11.50
N THR A 91 -9.70 -8.49 10.45
CA THR A 91 -8.30 -8.37 10.01
C THR A 91 -8.22 -7.59 8.71
N PRO A 92 -7.40 -6.52 8.63
CA PRO A 92 -7.18 -5.80 7.38
C PRO A 92 -6.57 -6.75 6.35
N THR A 93 -7.19 -6.82 5.18
CA THR A 93 -6.79 -7.74 4.12
C THR A 93 -6.73 -7.00 2.80
N LEU A 94 -5.70 -7.28 2.02
CA LEU A 94 -5.49 -6.81 0.66
C LEU A 94 -5.64 -8.00 -0.31
N PHE A 95 -6.23 -7.75 -1.46
CA PHE A 95 -6.31 -8.72 -2.55
C PHE A 95 -5.20 -8.40 -3.54
N LEU A 96 -4.06 -9.07 -3.37
CA LEU A 96 -2.88 -8.95 -4.21
C LEU A 96 -2.86 -10.06 -5.26
N GLU A 97 -1.81 -10.08 -6.07
CA GLU A 97 -1.56 -11.14 -7.06
C GLU A 97 -0.63 -12.21 -6.48
N ASP A 98 -0.81 -13.47 -6.88
CA ASP A 98 0.19 -14.53 -6.77
C ASP A 98 1.05 -14.64 -8.05
N ASP A 99 1.90 -15.67 -8.11
CA ASP A 99 2.80 -15.92 -9.25
C ASP A 99 2.05 -16.28 -10.55
N ALA A 100 0.81 -16.73 -10.43
CA ALA A 100 -0.07 -17.07 -11.55
C ALA A 100 -1.05 -15.93 -11.91
N GLY A 101 -0.92 -14.76 -11.27
CA GLY A 101 -1.83 -13.63 -11.45
C GLY A 101 -3.22 -13.85 -10.85
N GLN A 102 -3.39 -14.86 -9.99
CA GLN A 102 -4.64 -15.11 -9.26
C GLN A 102 -4.68 -14.33 -7.95
N VAL A 103 -5.85 -14.27 -7.32
CA VAL A 103 -6.02 -13.62 -6.02
C VAL A 103 -5.12 -14.26 -4.96
N ALA A 104 -4.21 -13.45 -4.42
CA ALA A 104 -3.48 -13.69 -3.19
C ALA A 104 -4.09 -12.86 -2.05
N VAL A 105 -4.86 -13.50 -1.18
CA VAL A 105 -5.40 -12.88 0.03
C VAL A 105 -4.25 -12.59 1.00
N THR A 106 -3.85 -11.33 1.11
CA THR A 106 -2.67 -10.88 1.86
C THR A 106 -3.09 -10.07 3.08
N LEU A 107 -2.57 -10.38 4.27
CA LEU A 107 -2.89 -9.58 5.45
C LEU A 107 -2.20 -8.22 5.36
N GLY A 108 -2.83 -7.16 5.85
CA GLY A 108 -2.19 -5.85 5.96
C GLY A 108 -0.94 -5.89 6.84
N ALA A 109 -0.88 -6.82 7.81
CA ALA A 109 0.29 -7.07 8.63
C ALA A 109 1.46 -7.66 7.82
N ASP A 110 1.20 -8.52 6.83
CA ASP A 110 2.25 -9.13 6.00
C ASP A 110 2.92 -8.07 5.13
N LEU A 111 2.15 -7.13 4.57
CA LEU A 111 2.71 -5.97 3.88
C LEU A 111 3.57 -5.11 4.83
N ALA A 112 3.08 -4.85 6.05
CA ALA A 112 3.83 -4.08 7.04
C ALA A 112 5.15 -4.77 7.44
N THR A 113 5.14 -6.09 7.64
CA THR A 113 6.33 -6.89 7.92
C THR A 113 7.29 -6.91 6.74
N ALA A 114 6.78 -7.04 5.50
CA ALA A 114 7.62 -6.99 4.30
C ALA A 114 8.36 -5.66 4.18
N LEU A 115 7.69 -4.55 4.52
CA LEU A 115 8.29 -3.23 4.52
C LEU A 115 9.28 -3.06 5.69
N SER A 116 8.92 -3.43 6.93
CA SER A 116 9.82 -3.28 8.08
C SER A 116 11.14 -4.05 7.95
N GLY A 117 11.15 -5.12 7.14
CA GLY A 117 12.36 -5.87 6.80
C GLY A 117 13.30 -5.20 5.79
N LEU A 118 12.96 -4.00 5.29
CA LEU A 118 13.79 -3.25 4.35
C LEU A 118 14.90 -2.49 5.06
N ARG A 119 16.10 -2.48 4.46
CA ARG A 119 17.21 -1.62 4.91
C ARG A 119 16.82 -0.13 4.91
N THR A 120 16.08 0.27 3.88
CA THR A 120 15.54 1.62 3.73
C THR A 120 14.03 1.52 3.52
N MET A 121 13.26 2.07 4.45
CA MET A 121 11.80 2.15 4.33
C MET A 121 11.40 3.15 3.24
N PRO A 122 10.30 2.89 2.50
CA PRO A 122 9.70 3.94 1.69
C PRO A 122 9.29 5.10 2.60
N ARG A 123 9.52 6.31 2.11
CA ARG A 123 9.24 7.55 2.82
C ARG A 123 7.77 7.92 2.77
N LEU A 124 7.10 7.46 1.71
CA LEU A 124 5.68 7.64 1.48
C LEU A 124 5.09 6.33 0.94
N VAL A 125 3.98 5.91 1.51
CA VAL A 125 3.10 4.89 0.91
C VAL A 125 1.77 5.55 0.59
N VAL A 126 1.37 5.51 -0.67
CA VAL A 126 0.03 5.86 -1.14
C VAL A 126 -0.73 4.55 -1.32
N LEU A 127 -1.69 4.30 -0.42
CA LEU A 127 -2.50 3.10 -0.38
C LEU A 127 -3.90 3.40 -0.91
N VAL A 128 -4.12 3.05 -2.17
CA VAL A 128 -5.42 3.13 -2.84
C VAL A 128 -6.13 1.79 -2.63
N SER A 129 -6.64 1.59 -1.41
CA SER A 129 -7.43 0.41 -1.04
C SER A 129 -8.59 0.80 -0.14
N CYS A 130 -9.75 0.17 -0.35
CA CYS A 130 -10.91 0.33 0.55
C CYS A 130 -10.53 -0.01 2.00
N GLY A 131 -10.97 0.81 2.94
CA GLY A 131 -10.70 0.66 4.37
C GLY A 131 -9.23 0.81 4.78
N GLY A 132 -8.34 1.29 3.90
CA GLY A 132 -6.90 1.41 4.15
C GLY A 132 -6.53 2.28 5.35
N ALA A 133 -7.32 3.31 5.65
CA ALA A 133 -7.22 4.16 6.85
C ALA A 133 -8.16 3.72 7.99
N GLY A 134 -8.90 2.62 7.82
CA GLY A 134 -9.93 2.14 8.74
C GLY A 134 -11.34 2.60 8.36
N ASN A 135 -12.33 2.05 9.06
CA ASN A 135 -13.76 2.37 8.86
C ASN A 135 -14.27 3.51 9.76
N GLY A 136 -13.39 4.15 10.54
CA GLY A 136 -13.74 5.27 11.42
C GLY A 136 -14.61 4.91 12.64
N VAL A 137 -15.02 3.65 12.77
CA VAL A 137 -15.75 3.11 13.91
C VAL A 137 -14.73 2.76 14.99
N PHE A 138 -14.73 3.51 16.09
CA PHE A 138 -13.96 3.19 17.29
C PHE A 138 -14.87 2.45 18.26
N THR A 139 -14.93 1.12 18.15
CA THR A 139 -15.43 0.28 19.24
C THR A 139 -14.23 -0.36 19.94
N ARG A 140 -14.41 -0.91 21.15
CA ARG A 140 -13.36 -1.69 21.83
C ARG A 140 -12.84 -2.86 20.98
N GLU A 141 -13.59 -3.29 19.96
CA GLU A 141 -13.27 -4.41 19.07
C GLU A 141 -12.84 -3.96 17.67
N SER A 142 -13.35 -2.83 17.16
CA SER A 142 -12.95 -2.23 15.89
C SER A 142 -11.80 -1.23 16.10
N ASN A 143 -10.59 -1.76 16.15
CA ASN A 143 -9.39 -0.94 16.19
C ASN A 143 -9.16 -0.30 14.81
N ALA A 144 -9.51 0.98 14.67
CA ALA A 144 -9.00 1.80 13.56
C ALA A 144 -7.45 1.74 13.46
N LEU A 145 -6.77 1.45 14.58
CA LEU A 145 -5.34 1.17 14.66
C LEU A 145 -4.90 -0.14 13.99
N ASN A 146 -5.81 -1.04 13.64
CA ASN A 146 -5.52 -2.28 12.92
C ASN A 146 -5.75 -2.14 11.41
N ALA A 147 -6.02 -0.95 10.88
CA ALA A 147 -6.03 -0.75 9.43
C ALA A 147 -4.62 -0.89 8.83
N THR A 148 -4.53 -1.19 7.53
CA THR A 148 -3.25 -1.34 6.82
C THR A 148 -2.37 -0.09 6.96
N GLY A 149 -2.93 1.12 6.79
CA GLY A 149 -2.15 2.36 6.90
C GLY A 149 -1.51 2.58 8.29
N PRO A 150 -2.27 2.48 9.40
CA PRO A 150 -1.73 2.46 10.76
C PRO A 150 -0.70 1.37 11.04
N LEU A 151 -0.86 0.17 10.46
CA LEU A 151 0.17 -0.89 10.55
C LEU A 151 1.48 -0.45 9.88
N LEU A 152 1.40 0.17 8.71
CA LEU A 152 2.58 0.72 8.01
C LEU A 152 3.26 1.85 8.79
N LEU A 153 2.50 2.76 9.40
CA LEU A 153 3.05 3.81 10.26
C LEU A 153 3.81 3.22 11.46
N ARG A 154 3.25 2.19 12.12
CA ARG A 154 3.91 1.51 13.24
C ARG A 154 5.13 0.71 12.81
N ALA A 155 5.12 0.16 11.60
CA ALA A 155 6.26 -0.52 10.99
C ALA A 155 7.43 0.44 10.66
N GLY A 156 7.19 1.76 10.72
CA GLY A 156 8.22 2.79 10.53
C GLY A 156 8.16 3.52 9.20
N THR A 157 7.09 3.35 8.41
CA THR A 157 6.85 4.19 7.23
C THR A 157 6.60 5.63 7.71
N PRO A 158 7.37 6.63 7.25
CA PRO A 158 7.25 8.01 7.75
C PRO A 158 5.90 8.67 7.43
N ALA A 159 5.30 8.35 6.29
CA ALA A 159 4.02 8.90 5.88
C ALA A 159 3.19 7.87 5.08
N VAL A 160 1.89 7.82 5.36
CA VAL A 160 0.93 6.98 4.63
C VAL A 160 -0.28 7.81 4.27
N VAL A 161 -0.66 7.79 2.99
CA VAL A 161 -1.93 8.31 2.50
C VAL A 161 -2.83 7.12 2.22
N ALA A 162 -3.98 7.03 2.89
CA ALA A 162 -4.90 5.93 2.73
C ALA A 162 -6.36 6.41 2.78
N MET A 163 -7.24 5.65 2.13
CA MET A 163 -8.67 5.96 2.06
C MET A 163 -9.40 5.49 3.33
N GLN A 164 -10.27 6.34 3.87
CA GLN A 164 -11.17 5.98 4.98
C GLN A 164 -12.54 5.59 4.40
N GLY A 165 -13.13 4.50 4.87
CA GLY A 165 -14.41 4.00 4.36
C GLY A 165 -14.27 2.95 3.26
N ASN A 166 -15.40 2.46 2.77
CA ASN A 166 -15.56 1.32 1.88
C ASN A 166 -16.36 1.73 0.65
#